data_AF-A0A524FZ28-F1
#
_entry.id   AF-A0A524FZ28-F1
#
_cell.length_a   1.000
_cell.length_b   1.000
_cell.length_c   1.000
_cell.angle_alpha   90.00
_cell.angle_beta   90.00
_cell.angle_gamma   90.00
#
_symmetry.space_group_name_H-M   'P 1'
#
loop_
_entity.id
_entity.type
_entity.pdbx_description
1 polymer ?
#
loop_
_entity_poly.entity_id
_entity_poly.type
_entity_poly.pdbx_seq_one_letter_code
_entity_poly.pdbx_strand_id
1 'polypeptide(L)'
;MSTQNESSKKSVIPRTSITIYGGRRDEVSASAKRLLDISDDEYYSTWINLGIMKRLGFLFEGGVESAGGLGEIVCMFAVVIIILAMFTLWNVAVVFLVVAVLTILSGGAAIKFLRAVYVTAPLSVLDTNQVDEFVQEQVSLGRFVRIEGTHASKNMSKLTQRTSAATLTFRTGIQFALLVASVFLIIQVIYYFMMNHWLSGLNEATRVLEIQILTYFGLLFLFGVILMDVGVLMRSRAAKSLKA
;
A
#
# COMPACT_ATOMS: atom_id res chain seq x y z
N MET A 1 11.83 33.52 -29.07
CA MET A 1 12.52 32.36 -28.45
C MET A 1 11.76 31.99 -27.19
N SER A 2 10.95 30.94 -27.27
CA SER A 2 10.12 30.44 -26.16
C SER A 2 10.71 29.11 -25.70
N THR A 3 11.31 29.11 -24.52
CA THR A 3 11.72 27.89 -23.81
C THR A 3 10.47 27.29 -23.16
N GLN A 4 9.80 26.38 -23.87
CA GLN A 4 8.76 25.54 -23.27
C GLN A 4 9.43 24.49 -22.38
N ASN A 5 9.20 24.64 -21.08
CA ASN A 5 9.61 23.75 -20.01
C ASN A 5 8.87 22.41 -20.15
N GLU A 6 9.58 21.34 -20.52
CA GLU A 6 9.10 19.96 -20.58
C GLU A 6 8.95 19.25 -19.22
N SER A 7 8.94 19.99 -18.10
CA SER A 7 8.95 19.37 -16.75
C SER A 7 7.60 19.43 -16.04
N SER A 8 6.51 18.98 -16.69
CA SER A 8 5.26 18.69 -15.99
C SER A 8 4.44 17.59 -16.67
N LYS A 9 5.08 16.45 -16.95
CA LYS A 9 4.32 15.19 -17.04
C LYS A 9 3.91 14.80 -15.61
N LYS A 10 2.80 15.41 -15.18
CA LYS A 10 1.93 14.97 -14.10
C LYS A 10 1.94 13.44 -14.09
N SER A 11 2.48 12.81 -13.04
CA SER A 11 2.52 11.36 -12.85
C SER A 11 1.11 10.82 -12.57
N VAL A 12 0.20 11.01 -13.52
CA VAL A 12 -1.12 10.42 -13.52
C VAL A 12 -0.91 9.00 -13.99
N ILE A 13 -0.85 8.06 -13.05
CA ILE A 13 -0.87 6.62 -13.33
C ILE A 13 -2.03 6.40 -14.32
N PRO A 14 -1.78 5.92 -15.55
CA PRO A 14 -2.86 5.63 -16.49
C PRO A 14 -3.84 4.67 -15.82
N ARG A 15 -5.15 4.83 -16.04
CA ARG A 15 -6.22 4.02 -15.41
C ARG A 15 -6.18 2.53 -15.79
N THR A 16 -5.15 2.10 -16.51
CA THR A 16 -4.89 0.75 -16.97
C THR A 16 -3.43 0.39 -16.69
N SER A 17 -3.15 -0.29 -15.58
CA SER A 17 -1.79 -0.66 -15.17
C SER A 17 -1.71 -2.08 -14.61
N ILE A 18 -0.57 -2.74 -14.80
CA ILE A 18 -0.26 -4.04 -14.17
C ILE A 18 0.68 -3.76 -12.99
N THR A 19 0.25 -4.14 -11.79
CA THR A 19 1.05 -4.00 -10.57
C THR A 19 1.53 -5.36 -10.09
N ILE A 20 2.82 -5.50 -9.85
CA ILE A 20 3.45 -6.75 -9.42
C ILE A 20 4.12 -6.52 -8.06
N TYR A 21 3.74 -7.29 -7.05
CA TYR A 21 4.33 -7.23 -5.72
C TYR A 21 5.31 -8.37 -5.50
N GLY A 22 6.46 -8.05 -4.89
CA GLY A 22 7.50 -9.00 -4.49
C GLY A 22 8.55 -9.33 -5.55
N GLY A 23 8.47 -8.72 -6.74
CA GLY A 23 9.50 -8.85 -7.79
C GLY A 23 10.56 -7.75 -7.70
N ARG A 24 11.82 -8.08 -8.03
CA ARG A 24 12.85 -7.06 -8.29
C ARG A 24 12.57 -6.38 -9.63
N ARG A 25 12.95 -5.10 -9.75
CA ARG A 25 12.78 -4.33 -11.01
C ARG A 25 13.35 -5.09 -12.18
N ASP A 26 14.61 -5.51 -12.08
CA ASP A 26 15.37 -6.15 -13.17
C ASP A 26 14.73 -7.47 -13.64
N GLU A 27 14.18 -8.25 -12.71
CA GLU A 27 13.52 -9.52 -13.01
C GLU A 27 12.15 -9.31 -13.66
N VAL A 28 11.40 -8.30 -13.20
CA VAL A 28 10.08 -7.98 -13.76
C VAL A 28 10.23 -7.31 -15.12
N SER A 29 11.22 -6.43 -15.29
CA SER A 29 11.50 -5.75 -16.55
C SER A 29 11.96 -6.72 -17.62
N ALA A 30 12.79 -7.72 -17.28
CA ALA A 30 13.22 -8.73 -18.23
C ALA A 30 12.02 -9.56 -18.75
N SER A 31 11.13 -10.01 -17.84
CA SER A 31 9.90 -10.71 -18.24
C SER A 31 8.97 -9.81 -19.05
N ALA A 32 8.82 -8.54 -18.68
CA ALA A 32 7.91 -7.62 -19.35
C ALA A 32 8.39 -7.24 -20.75
N LYS A 33 9.69 -7.01 -20.94
CA LYS A 33 10.29 -6.83 -22.28
C LYS A 33 10.10 -8.05 -23.16
N ARG A 34 10.33 -9.24 -22.62
CA ARG A 34 10.26 -10.49 -23.38
C ARG A 34 8.83 -10.85 -23.80
N LEU A 35 7.87 -10.66 -22.91
CA LEU A 35 6.49 -11.16 -23.12
C LEU A 35 5.50 -10.07 -23.57
N LEU A 36 5.70 -8.82 -23.16
CA LEU A 36 4.79 -7.71 -23.43
C LEU A 36 5.34 -6.69 -24.44
N ASP A 37 6.60 -6.86 -24.88
CA ASP A 37 7.28 -5.96 -25.83
C ASP A 37 7.26 -4.47 -25.40
N ILE A 38 7.34 -4.22 -24.09
CA ILE A 38 7.30 -2.85 -23.52
C ILE A 38 8.70 -2.24 -23.36
N SER A 39 8.77 -0.92 -23.51
CA SER A 39 10.01 -0.15 -23.40
C SER A 39 10.41 0.17 -21.94
N ASP A 40 11.66 0.59 -21.73
CA ASP A 40 12.23 0.92 -20.40
C ASP A 40 11.51 2.06 -19.67
N ASP A 41 10.83 2.93 -20.42
CA ASP A 41 10.12 4.10 -19.89
C ASP A 41 8.69 3.77 -19.43
N GLU A 42 8.21 2.55 -19.68
CA GLU A 42 6.83 2.12 -19.42
C GLU A 42 6.67 1.28 -18.14
N TYR A 43 7.70 1.24 -17.29
CA TYR A 43 7.60 0.63 -15.97
C TYR A 43 8.48 1.32 -14.92
N TYR A 44 8.00 1.38 -13.67
CA TYR A 44 8.75 1.92 -12.54
C TYR A 44 8.63 1.02 -11.31
N SER A 45 9.69 0.93 -10.52
CA SER A 45 9.72 0.18 -9.26
C SER A 45 9.68 1.11 -8.06
N THR A 46 8.95 0.74 -7.02
CA THR A 46 8.94 1.45 -5.75
C THR A 46 9.39 0.52 -4.62
N TRP A 47 10.26 1.04 -3.75
CA TRP A 47 10.74 0.35 -2.55
C TRP A 47 9.70 0.36 -1.42
N ILE A 48 8.77 1.31 -1.46
CA ILE A 48 7.59 1.44 -0.61
C ILE A 48 6.45 1.76 -1.56
N ASN A 49 5.34 1.02 -1.48
CA ASN A 49 4.13 1.30 -2.27
C ASN A 49 3.67 2.74 -2.02
N LEU A 50 4.03 3.65 -2.94
CA LEU A 50 3.73 5.08 -2.91
C LEU A 50 2.23 5.35 -2.80
N GLY A 51 1.37 4.40 -3.19
CA GLY A 51 -0.07 4.49 -3.00
C GLY A 51 -0.51 4.42 -1.53
N ILE A 52 0.29 3.83 -0.65
CA ILE A 52 0.05 3.80 0.81
C ILE A 52 0.49 5.12 1.44
N MET A 53 1.69 5.61 1.11
CA MET A 53 2.16 6.91 1.58
C MET A 53 1.29 8.05 1.05
N LYS A 54 0.83 8.01 -0.21
CA LYS A 54 -0.13 9.02 -0.71
C LYS A 54 -1.46 8.93 0.04
N ARG A 55 -2.04 7.73 0.24
CA ARG A 55 -3.33 7.59 0.94
C ARG A 55 -3.26 7.89 2.45
N LEU A 56 -2.13 7.63 3.10
CA LEU A 56 -1.89 8.02 4.50
C LEU A 56 -1.44 9.48 4.64
N GLY A 57 -0.77 10.04 3.62
CA GLY A 57 -0.29 11.42 3.58
C GLY A 57 -1.36 12.47 3.22
N PHE A 58 -2.58 12.04 2.93
CA PHE A 58 -3.70 12.92 2.52
C PHE A 58 -4.49 13.52 3.70
N LEU A 59 -3.90 13.66 4.88
CA LEU A 59 -4.54 14.38 6.00
C LEU A 59 -4.12 15.86 6.11
N PHE A 60 -3.19 16.37 5.28
CA PHE A 60 -2.70 17.74 5.44
C PHE A 60 -2.44 18.47 4.11
N GLU A 61 -3.33 18.33 3.14
CA GLU A 61 -3.41 19.27 2.01
C GLU A 61 -4.54 20.27 2.29
N GLY A 62 -4.32 21.16 3.26
CA GLY A 62 -5.34 22.13 3.63
C GLY A 62 -5.00 22.97 4.86
N GLY A 63 -4.78 24.26 4.61
CA GLY A 63 -5.12 25.33 5.57
C GLY A 63 -3.95 25.88 6.38
N VAL A 64 -3.50 27.08 6.00
CA VAL A 64 -3.43 28.23 6.92
C VAL A 64 -3.65 29.49 6.07
N GLU A 65 -4.89 30.00 6.07
CA GLU A 65 -5.17 31.37 5.68
C GLU A 65 -5.15 32.25 6.94
N SER A 66 -4.36 33.32 6.86
CA SER A 66 -4.45 34.54 7.66
C SER A 66 -4.21 34.47 9.19
N ALA A 67 -2.98 34.78 9.60
CA ALA A 67 -2.69 35.54 10.82
C ALA A 67 -1.35 36.29 10.64
N GLY A 68 -1.28 37.54 11.09
CA GLY A 68 -0.20 38.51 10.79
C GLY A 68 1.14 38.26 11.48
N GLY A 69 2.15 39.05 11.05
CA GLY A 69 3.50 39.13 11.64
C GLY A 69 4.54 38.16 11.05
N LEU A 70 5.36 38.62 10.09
CA LEU A 70 6.35 37.81 9.34
C LEU A 70 7.30 36.96 10.23
N GLY A 71 7.69 37.43 11.42
CA GLY A 71 8.56 36.69 12.34
C GLY A 71 7.86 35.61 13.18
N GLU A 72 6.64 35.89 13.63
CA GLU A 72 5.82 34.95 14.43
C GLU A 72 5.25 33.83 13.54
N ILE A 73 4.90 34.17 12.29
CA ILE A 73 4.51 33.21 11.26
C ILE A 73 5.63 32.18 11.03
N VAL A 74 6.88 32.62 10.86
CA VAL A 74 8.01 31.69 10.60
C VAL A 74 8.26 30.76 11.79
N CYS A 75 8.17 31.26 13.03
CA CYS A 75 8.35 30.42 14.22
C CYS A 75 7.19 29.42 14.40
N MET A 76 5.95 29.85 14.19
CA MET A 76 4.78 28.96 14.22
C MET A 76 4.85 27.90 13.11
N PHE A 77 5.23 28.29 11.89
CA PHE A 77 5.45 27.36 10.79
C PHE A 77 6.57 26.35 11.10
N ALA A 78 7.68 26.78 11.69
CA ALA A 78 8.75 25.87 12.08
C ALA A 78 8.25 24.84 13.11
N VAL A 79 7.49 25.27 14.12
CA VAL A 79 6.91 24.36 15.12
C VAL A 79 5.90 23.40 14.48
N VAL A 80 5.01 23.90 13.62
CA VAL A 80 4.05 23.06 12.89
C VAL A 80 4.76 22.06 11.99
N ILE A 81 5.80 22.48 11.26
CA ILE A 81 6.61 21.60 10.41
C ILE A 81 7.32 20.53 11.25
N ILE A 82 7.87 20.88 12.40
CA ILE A 82 8.52 19.91 13.31
C ILE A 82 7.50 18.90 13.84
N ILE A 83 6.32 19.36 14.29
CA ILE A 83 5.24 18.48 14.76
C ILE A 83 4.78 17.55 13.64
N LEU A 84 4.57 18.08 12.43
CA LEU A 84 4.20 17.30 11.24
C LEU A 84 5.31 16.31 10.85
N ALA A 85 6.58 16.70 10.95
CA ALA A 85 7.72 15.83 10.65
C ALA A 85 7.84 14.70 11.67
N MET A 86 7.72 15.00 12.98
CA MET A 86 7.70 14.00 14.04
C MET A 86 6.52 13.05 13.88
N PHE A 87 5.33 13.58 13.57
CA PHE A 87 4.14 12.76 13.29
C PHE A 87 4.37 11.87 12.06
N THR A 88 4.98 12.39 10.99
CA THR A 88 5.28 11.62 9.77
C THR A 88 6.29 10.51 10.07
N LEU A 89 7.38 10.81 10.76
CA LEU A 89 8.39 9.82 11.18
C LEU A 89 7.77 8.73 12.06
N TRP A 90 6.88 9.12 12.96
CA TRP A 90 6.17 8.19 13.84
C TRP A 90 5.21 7.27 13.07
N ASN A 91 4.47 7.82 12.09
CA ASN A 91 3.65 7.00 11.19
C ASN A 91 4.49 6.04 10.35
N VAL A 92 5.67 6.46 9.87
CA VAL A 92 6.61 5.58 9.16
C VAL A 92 7.05 4.42 10.07
N ALA A 93 7.39 4.70 11.33
CA ALA A 93 7.75 3.66 12.31
C ALA A 93 6.59 2.67 12.54
N VAL A 94 5.34 3.17 12.67
CA VAL A 94 4.16 2.31 12.79
C VAL A 94 3.95 1.45 11.54
N VAL A 95 4.12 2.00 10.34
CA VAL A 95 4.02 1.22 9.10
C VAL A 95 5.04 0.06 9.12
N PHE A 96 6.30 0.32 9.49
CA PHE A 96 7.31 -0.74 9.59
C PHE A 96 6.98 -1.77 10.66
N LEU A 97 6.51 -1.34 11.83
CA LEU A 97 6.11 -2.24 12.91
C LEU A 97 4.92 -3.12 12.51
N VAL A 98 3.89 -2.54 11.90
CA VAL A 98 2.74 -3.28 11.39
C VAL A 98 3.18 -4.28 10.32
N VAL A 99 4.01 -3.86 9.36
CA VAL A 99 4.52 -4.78 8.32
C VAL A 99 5.36 -5.90 8.96
N ALA A 100 6.17 -5.62 9.98
CA ALA A 100 6.92 -6.64 10.70
C ALA A 100 5.99 -7.66 11.40
N VAL A 101 4.94 -7.18 12.10
CA VAL A 101 3.93 -8.05 12.73
C VAL A 101 3.21 -8.90 11.67
N LEU A 102 2.73 -8.27 10.58
CA LEU A 102 2.07 -8.99 9.48
C LEU A 102 3.01 -10.01 8.83
N THR A 103 4.30 -9.70 8.74
CA THR A 103 5.32 -10.61 8.21
C THR A 103 5.47 -11.86 9.09
N ILE A 104 5.52 -11.68 10.41
CA ILE A 104 5.60 -12.80 11.36
C ILE A 104 4.34 -13.66 11.26
N LEU A 105 3.16 -13.04 11.25
CA LEU A 105 1.88 -13.75 11.20
C LEU A 105 1.64 -14.49 9.87
N SER A 106 2.10 -13.93 8.75
CA SER A 106 1.90 -14.51 7.40
C SER A 106 3.05 -15.40 6.90
N GLY A 107 4.06 -15.68 7.74
CA GLY A 107 5.23 -16.47 7.34
C GLY A 107 6.09 -15.81 6.25
N GLY A 108 6.20 -14.48 6.24
CA GLY A 108 7.04 -13.74 5.30
C GLY A 108 6.31 -13.18 4.07
N ALA A 109 5.02 -13.48 3.88
CA ALA A 109 4.29 -13.03 2.70
C ALA A 109 4.13 -11.50 2.64
N ALA A 110 3.92 -10.85 3.79
CA ALA A 110 3.75 -9.40 3.87
C ALA A 110 4.99 -8.59 3.39
N ILE A 111 6.22 -9.13 3.49
CA ILE A 111 7.43 -8.48 2.94
C ILE A 111 7.30 -8.24 1.43
N LYS A 112 6.64 -9.16 0.71
CA LYS A 112 6.45 -9.03 -0.74
C LYS A 112 5.62 -7.80 -1.10
N PHE A 113 4.83 -7.28 -0.17
CA PHE A 113 4.04 -6.08 -0.38
C PHE A 113 4.85 -4.77 -0.33
N LEU A 114 6.02 -4.77 0.32
CA LEU A 114 6.88 -3.57 0.41
C LEU A 114 7.39 -3.15 -0.97
N ARG A 115 7.75 -4.12 -1.80
CA ARG A 115 8.27 -3.89 -3.16
C ARG A 115 7.17 -4.08 -4.19
N ALA A 116 6.93 -3.03 -4.98
CA ALA A 116 5.98 -3.08 -6.10
C ALA A 116 6.66 -2.59 -7.38
N VAL A 117 6.39 -3.27 -8.49
CA VAL A 117 6.72 -2.83 -9.84
C VAL A 117 5.43 -2.52 -10.57
N TYR A 118 5.35 -1.33 -11.16
CA TYR A 118 4.19 -0.85 -11.90
C TYR A 118 4.56 -0.83 -13.37
N VAL A 119 3.80 -1.57 -14.17
CA VAL A 119 3.82 -1.48 -15.62
C VAL A 119 2.72 -0.50 -16.02
N THR A 120 3.13 0.63 -16.62
CA THR A 120 2.24 1.74 -16.99
C THR A 120 1.78 1.69 -18.44
N ALA A 121 2.18 0.68 -19.20
CA ALA A 121 1.71 0.46 -20.56
C ALA A 121 0.17 0.30 -20.59
N PRO A 122 -0.54 1.01 -21.49
CA PRO A 122 -1.99 0.93 -21.57
C PRO A 122 -2.44 -0.47 -22.01
N LEU A 123 -3.26 -1.12 -21.19
CA LEU A 123 -3.83 -2.46 -21.44
C LEU A 123 -4.62 -2.60 -22.77
N SER A 124 -5.02 -1.50 -23.40
CA SER A 124 -5.69 -1.50 -24.70
C SER A 124 -4.75 -1.80 -25.87
N VAL A 125 -3.44 -1.67 -25.68
CA VAL A 125 -2.41 -1.89 -26.71
C VAL A 125 -1.73 -3.24 -26.55
N LEU A 126 -1.90 -3.90 -25.39
CA LEU A 126 -1.31 -5.20 -25.09
C LEU A 126 -2.24 -6.33 -25.51
N ASP A 127 -1.68 -7.39 -26.09
CA ASP A 127 -2.42 -8.63 -26.36
C ASP A 127 -2.79 -9.32 -25.05
N THR A 128 -4.07 -9.67 -24.90
CA THR A 128 -4.60 -10.42 -23.76
C THR A 128 -3.86 -11.74 -23.51
N ASN A 129 -3.43 -12.44 -24.57
CA ASN A 129 -2.71 -13.70 -24.44
C ASN A 129 -1.31 -13.50 -23.85
N GLN A 130 -0.61 -12.45 -24.29
CA GLN A 130 0.70 -12.07 -23.78
C GLN A 130 0.62 -11.64 -22.31
N VAL A 131 -0.43 -10.89 -21.94
CA VAL A 131 -0.67 -10.52 -20.53
C VAL A 131 -0.96 -11.75 -19.68
N ASP A 132 -1.74 -12.69 -20.18
CA ASP A 132 -2.00 -13.94 -19.47
C ASP A 132 -0.70 -14.74 -19.27
N GLU A 133 0.14 -14.92 -20.29
CA GLU A 133 1.43 -15.60 -20.18
C GLU A 133 2.37 -14.91 -19.18
N PHE A 134 2.43 -13.58 -19.24
CA PHE A 134 3.18 -12.79 -18.27
C PHE A 134 2.68 -12.99 -16.83
N VAL A 135 1.36 -12.94 -16.61
CA VAL A 135 0.76 -13.19 -15.29
C VAL A 135 1.10 -14.60 -14.79
N GLN A 136 1.03 -15.61 -15.65
CA GLN A 136 1.38 -16.98 -15.30
C GLN A 136 2.83 -17.10 -14.84
N GLU A 137 3.76 -16.50 -15.58
CA GLU A 137 5.18 -16.48 -15.20
C GLU A 137 5.35 -15.82 -13.83
N GLN A 138 4.79 -14.62 -13.62
CA GLN A 138 4.93 -13.91 -12.35
C GLN A 138 4.32 -14.68 -11.16
N VAL A 139 3.18 -15.34 -11.36
CA VAL A 139 2.54 -16.18 -10.33
C VAL A 139 3.37 -17.42 -10.02
N SER A 140 3.99 -18.04 -11.03
CA SER A 140 4.86 -19.21 -10.86
C SER A 140 6.10 -18.88 -10.00
N LEU A 141 6.63 -17.67 -10.15
CA LEU A 141 7.71 -17.11 -9.33
C LEU A 141 7.25 -16.68 -7.92
N GLY A 142 5.96 -16.88 -7.63
CA GLY A 142 5.37 -16.63 -6.34
C GLY A 142 5.12 -15.15 -6.03
N ARG A 143 4.98 -14.30 -7.07
CA ARG A 143 4.65 -12.88 -6.96
C ARG A 143 3.14 -12.68 -6.93
N PHE A 144 2.69 -11.51 -6.47
CA PHE A 144 1.28 -11.13 -6.54
C PHE A 144 1.08 -10.15 -7.69
N VAL A 145 0.16 -10.45 -8.60
CA VAL A 145 -0.11 -9.62 -9.78
C VAL A 145 -1.53 -9.07 -9.70
N ARG A 146 -1.67 -7.77 -9.94
CA ARG A 146 -2.95 -7.07 -10.03
C ARG A 146 -3.03 -6.33 -11.34
N ILE A 147 -4.18 -6.42 -11.99
CA ILE A 147 -4.49 -5.69 -13.21
C ILE A 147 -5.58 -4.68 -12.87
N GLU A 148 -5.29 -3.40 -13.05
CA GLU A 148 -6.23 -2.31 -12.86
C GLU A 148 -6.84 -1.95 -14.23
N GLY A 149 -8.17 -2.03 -14.37
CA GLY A 149 -8.89 -1.74 -15.62
C GLY A 149 -10.18 -2.55 -15.77
N THR A 150 -11.34 -1.91 -15.65
CA THR A 150 -12.67 -2.55 -15.57
C THR A 150 -13.10 -3.30 -16.83
N HIS A 151 -12.66 -2.85 -18.00
CA HIS A 151 -12.97 -3.49 -19.29
C HIS A 151 -11.91 -4.53 -19.69
N ALA A 152 -10.63 -4.26 -19.45
CA ALA A 152 -9.54 -5.17 -19.77
C ALA A 152 -9.57 -6.44 -18.89
N SER A 153 -9.86 -6.30 -17.60
CA SER A 153 -9.86 -7.45 -16.67
C SER A 153 -10.98 -8.47 -16.96
N LYS A 154 -12.10 -8.07 -17.57
CA LYS A 154 -13.22 -8.98 -17.89
C LYS A 154 -12.95 -9.89 -19.08
N ASN A 155 -12.08 -9.46 -19.99
CA ASN A 155 -11.73 -10.20 -21.20
C ASN A 155 -10.51 -11.12 -21.03
N MET A 156 -9.85 -11.09 -19.87
CA MET A 156 -8.69 -11.93 -19.56
C MET A 156 -9.07 -13.31 -19.02
N SER A 157 -8.12 -14.24 -19.05
CA SER A 157 -8.33 -15.61 -18.55
C SER A 157 -8.87 -15.65 -17.11
N LYS A 158 -9.61 -16.73 -16.80
CA LYS A 158 -10.12 -17.02 -15.45
C LYS A 158 -8.99 -17.05 -14.41
N LEU A 159 -7.79 -17.47 -14.80
CA LEU A 159 -6.62 -17.52 -13.94
C LEU A 159 -6.13 -16.11 -13.58
N THR A 160 -6.03 -15.24 -14.58
CA THR A 160 -5.58 -13.85 -14.40
C THR A 160 -6.56 -13.06 -13.53
N GLN A 161 -7.87 -13.28 -13.72
CA GLN A 161 -8.90 -12.72 -12.84
C GLN A 161 -8.76 -13.20 -11.40
N ARG A 162 -8.58 -14.52 -11.18
CA ARG A 162 -8.40 -15.09 -9.83
C ARG A 162 -7.14 -14.58 -9.15
N THR A 163 -6.05 -14.44 -9.91
CA THR A 163 -4.78 -13.91 -9.41
C THR A 163 -4.92 -12.44 -9.03
N SER A 164 -5.54 -11.63 -9.89
CA SER A 164 -5.80 -10.22 -9.61
C SER A 164 -6.68 -10.05 -8.37
N ALA A 165 -7.73 -10.88 -8.23
CA ALA A 165 -8.58 -10.90 -7.04
C ALA A 165 -7.81 -11.31 -5.78
N ALA A 166 -6.96 -12.34 -5.84
CA ALA A 166 -6.14 -12.76 -4.71
C ALA A 166 -5.19 -11.64 -4.25
N THR A 167 -4.54 -10.94 -5.20
CA THR A 167 -3.69 -9.79 -4.93
C THR A 167 -4.47 -8.61 -4.35
N LEU A 168 -5.70 -8.38 -4.82
CA LEU A 168 -6.57 -7.36 -4.28
C LEU A 168 -6.92 -7.65 -2.81
N THR A 169 -7.37 -8.87 -2.50
CA THR A 169 -7.70 -9.28 -1.12
C THR A 169 -6.49 -9.16 -0.20
N PHE A 170 -5.32 -9.65 -0.65
CA PHE A 170 -4.06 -9.51 0.07
C PHE A 170 -3.72 -8.05 0.39
N ARG A 171 -3.76 -7.18 -0.63
CA ARG A 171 -3.50 -5.74 -0.49
C ARG A 171 -4.50 -5.07 0.45
N THR A 172 -5.78 -5.40 0.32
CA THR A 172 -6.85 -4.81 1.14
C THR A 172 -6.67 -5.20 2.61
N GLY A 173 -6.29 -6.45 2.91
CA GLY A 173 -5.99 -6.87 4.27
C GLY A 173 -4.87 -6.06 4.91
N ILE A 174 -3.76 -5.84 4.19
CA ILE A 174 -2.65 -5.01 4.69
C ILE A 174 -3.06 -3.55 4.86
N GLN A 175 -3.77 -2.97 3.88
CA GLN A 175 -4.25 -1.59 3.97
C GLN A 175 -5.23 -1.39 5.11
N PHE A 176 -6.10 -2.37 5.37
CA PHE A 176 -7.03 -2.34 6.48
C PHE A 176 -6.30 -2.42 7.82
N ALA A 177 -5.35 -3.34 7.98
CA ALA A 177 -4.52 -3.45 9.18
C ALA A 177 -3.74 -2.16 9.48
N LEU A 178 -3.16 -1.54 8.43
CA LEU A 178 -2.49 -0.24 8.55
C LEU A 178 -3.45 0.88 8.96
N LEU A 179 -4.65 0.93 8.37
CA LEU A 179 -5.66 1.92 8.72
C LEU A 179 -6.08 1.78 10.19
N VAL A 180 -6.40 0.56 10.63
CA VAL A 180 -6.79 0.26 12.01
C VAL A 180 -5.67 0.65 12.98
N ALA A 181 -4.42 0.31 12.67
CA ALA A 181 -3.27 0.69 13.47
C ALA A 181 -3.04 2.21 13.52
N SER A 182 -3.26 2.92 12.41
CA SER A 182 -3.12 4.37 12.34
C SER A 182 -4.20 5.07 13.17
N VAL A 183 -5.45 4.62 13.08
CA VAL A 183 -6.56 5.14 13.89
C VAL A 183 -6.33 4.85 15.38
N PHE A 184 -5.90 3.62 15.71
CA PHE A 184 -5.57 3.25 17.08
C PHE A 184 -4.47 4.15 17.67
N LEU A 185 -3.45 4.47 16.86
CA LEU A 185 -2.39 5.36 17.27
C LEU A 185 -2.91 6.79 17.54
N ILE A 186 -3.76 7.33 16.68
CA ILE A 186 -4.37 8.65 16.89
C ILE A 186 -5.13 8.65 18.23
N ILE A 187 -5.91 7.58 18.50
CA ILE A 187 -6.64 7.42 19.75
C ILE A 187 -5.69 7.32 20.95
N GLN A 188 -4.59 6.55 20.85
CA GLN A 188 -3.55 6.47 21.90
C GLN A 188 -2.98 7.86 22.23
N VAL A 189 -2.68 8.67 21.21
CA VAL A 189 -2.13 10.02 21.41
C VAL A 189 -3.15 10.94 22.08
N ILE A 190 -4.40 10.96 21.59
CA ILE A 190 -5.48 11.77 22.20
C ILE A 190 -5.70 11.34 23.66
N TYR A 191 -5.77 10.03 23.90
CA TYR A 191 -5.97 9.48 25.23
C TYR A 191 -4.82 9.86 26.17
N TYR A 192 -3.58 9.78 25.71
CA TYR A 192 -2.42 10.19 26.48
C TYR A 192 -2.50 11.66 26.90
N PHE A 193 -2.91 12.57 26.01
CA PHE A 193 -3.08 13.98 26.37
C PHE A 193 -4.22 14.22 27.37
N MET A 194 -5.27 13.41 27.34
CA MET A 194 -6.42 13.57 28.25
C MET A 194 -6.18 12.96 29.63
N MET A 195 -5.54 11.79 29.68
CA MET A 195 -5.42 10.98 30.90
C MET A 195 -3.99 10.94 31.46
N ASN A 196 -3.01 11.47 30.75
CA ASN A 196 -1.59 11.48 31.10
C ASN A 196 -0.97 10.08 31.31
N HIS A 197 -1.53 9.06 30.64
CA HIS A 197 -0.95 7.73 30.54
C HIS A 197 -1.40 7.04 29.25
N TRP A 198 -0.69 5.99 28.85
CA TRP A 198 -1.01 5.21 27.65
C TRP A 198 -2.18 4.24 27.91
N LEU A 199 -2.93 3.93 26.85
CA LEU A 199 -3.92 2.85 26.86
C LEU A 199 -3.20 1.52 27.06
N SER A 200 -3.31 0.97 28.26
CA SER A 200 -2.57 -0.24 28.67
C SER A 200 -3.47 -1.35 29.23
N GLY A 201 -4.67 -1.03 29.69
CA GLY A 201 -5.56 -1.94 30.41
C GLY A 201 -5.15 -2.13 31.88
N LEU A 202 -4.17 -1.36 32.36
CA LEU A 202 -3.56 -1.54 33.68
C LEU A 202 -4.04 -0.50 34.71
N ASN A 203 -4.63 0.62 34.28
CA ASN A 203 -5.12 1.63 35.21
C ASN A 203 -6.47 1.20 35.80
N GLU A 204 -6.58 1.09 37.12
CA GLU A 204 -7.79 0.64 37.80
C GLU A 204 -9.02 1.51 37.50
N ALA A 205 -8.84 2.83 37.38
CA ALA A 205 -9.94 3.77 37.19
C ALA A 205 -10.59 3.69 35.80
N THR A 206 -9.80 3.40 34.76
CA THR A 206 -10.25 3.36 33.36
C THR A 206 -10.23 1.96 32.76
N ARG A 207 -9.86 0.94 33.55
CA ARG A 207 -9.58 -0.43 33.13
C ARG A 207 -10.57 -1.00 32.13
N VAL A 208 -11.86 -0.89 32.42
CA VAL A 208 -12.93 -1.47 31.58
C VAL A 208 -12.94 -0.83 30.19
N LEU A 209 -12.83 0.50 30.12
CA LEU A 209 -12.78 1.24 28.86
C LEU A 209 -11.50 0.90 28.08
N GLU A 210 -10.34 0.88 28.73
CA GLU A 210 -9.07 0.58 28.08
C GLU A 210 -9.07 -0.81 27.46
N ILE A 211 -9.50 -1.82 28.21
CA ILE A 211 -9.59 -3.21 27.74
C ILE A 211 -10.55 -3.32 26.56
N GLN A 212 -11.70 -2.64 26.60
CA GLN A 212 -12.65 -2.65 25.49
C GLN A 212 -12.04 -2.06 24.22
N ILE A 213 -11.40 -0.87 24.31
CA ILE A 213 -10.74 -0.24 23.18
C ILE A 213 -9.66 -1.16 22.61
N LEU A 214 -8.77 -1.67 23.46
CA LEU A 214 -7.69 -2.58 23.04
C LEU A 214 -8.26 -3.85 22.37
N THR A 215 -9.33 -4.41 22.90
CA THR A 215 -9.97 -5.62 22.35
C THR A 215 -10.59 -5.35 20.99
N TYR A 216 -11.36 -4.28 20.83
CA TYR A 216 -11.99 -3.95 19.55
C TYR A 216 -10.95 -3.67 18.46
N PHE A 217 -9.93 -2.86 18.76
CA PHE A 217 -8.86 -2.59 17.80
C PHE A 217 -8.02 -3.82 17.50
N GLY A 218 -7.76 -4.68 18.49
CA GLY A 218 -7.10 -5.97 18.29
C GLY A 218 -7.88 -6.90 17.36
N LEU A 219 -9.19 -7.03 17.55
CA LEU A 219 -10.07 -7.84 16.70
C LEU A 219 -10.17 -7.29 15.27
N LEU A 220 -10.29 -5.97 15.11
CA LEU A 220 -10.27 -5.33 13.80
C LEU A 220 -8.92 -5.56 13.10
N PHE A 221 -7.81 -5.40 13.83
CA PHE A 221 -6.49 -5.67 13.27
C PHE A 221 -6.37 -7.12 12.80
N LEU A 222 -6.81 -8.08 13.64
CA LEU A 222 -6.83 -9.50 13.32
C LEU A 222 -7.68 -9.80 12.08
N PHE A 223 -8.83 -9.14 11.91
CA PHE A 223 -9.62 -9.26 10.70
C PHE A 223 -8.83 -8.86 9.44
N GLY A 224 -8.02 -7.80 9.52
CA GLY A 224 -7.09 -7.41 8.46
C GLY A 224 -6.05 -8.50 8.13
N VAL A 225 -5.50 -9.14 9.17
CA VAL A 225 -4.58 -10.29 9.02
C VAL A 225 -5.25 -11.44 8.30
N ILE A 226 -6.46 -11.83 8.72
CA ILE A 226 -7.22 -12.93 8.11
C ILE A 226 -7.49 -12.64 6.64
N LEU A 227 -7.93 -11.42 6.29
CA LEU A 227 -8.12 -11.04 4.89
C LEU A 227 -6.83 -11.17 4.07
N MET A 228 -5.71 -10.71 4.63
CA MET A 228 -4.40 -10.85 3.98
C MET A 228 -4.07 -12.31 3.71
N ASP A 229 -4.20 -13.18 4.71
CA ASP A 229 -3.90 -14.61 4.61
C ASP A 229 -4.82 -15.34 3.63
N VAL A 230 -6.10 -14.97 3.57
CA VAL A 230 -7.03 -15.45 2.54
C VAL A 230 -6.49 -15.12 1.14
N GLY A 231 -5.97 -13.91 0.93
CA GLY A 231 -5.31 -13.52 -0.32
C GLY A 231 -4.08 -14.38 -0.64
N VAL A 232 -3.23 -14.69 0.35
CA VAL A 232 -2.08 -15.60 0.19
C VAL A 232 -2.53 -17.00 -0.23
N LEU A 233 -3.56 -17.54 0.43
CA LEU A 233 -4.12 -18.86 0.14
C LEU A 233 -4.73 -18.93 -1.25
N MET A 234 -5.51 -17.92 -1.65
CA MET A 234 -6.10 -17.83 -2.98
C MET A 234 -5.03 -17.83 -4.07
N ARG A 235 -3.96 -17.04 -3.88
CA ARG A 235 -2.81 -17.01 -4.80
C ARG A 235 -2.11 -18.37 -4.87
N SER A 236 -1.90 -19.02 -3.73
CA SER A 236 -1.29 -20.36 -3.68
C SER A 236 -2.11 -21.39 -4.47
N ARG A 237 -3.44 -21.35 -4.36
CA ARG A 237 -4.34 -22.22 -5.14
C ARG A 237 -4.27 -21.93 -6.64
N ALA A 238 -4.25 -20.65 -7.04
CA ALA A 238 -4.09 -20.25 -8.44
C ALA A 238 -2.75 -20.71 -9.04
N ALA A 239 -1.67 -20.64 -8.26
CA ALA A 239 -0.36 -21.14 -8.67
C ALA A 239 -0.32 -22.66 -8.81
N LYS A 240 -1.06 -23.41 -7.96
CA LYS A 240 -1.15 -24.87 -8.07
C LYS A 240 -1.90 -25.31 -9.33
N SER A 241 -2.94 -24.58 -9.75
CA SER A 241 -3.67 -24.89 -11.00
C SER A 241 -2.87 -24.67 -12.28
N LEU A 242 -1.68 -24.06 -12.19
CA LEU A 242 -0.75 -23.91 -13.32
C LEU A 242 0.20 -25.10 -13.50
N LYS A 243 0.36 -25.92 -12.46
CA LYS A 243 1.23 -27.10 -12.47
C LYS A 243 0.48 -28.41 -12.74
N ALA A 244 -0.84 -28.33 -12.86
CA ALA A 244 -1.74 -29.44 -13.14
C ALA A 244 -2.13 -29.37 -14.62
#